data_AF-A0A2E1A4I9-F1
#
_entry.id   AF-A0A2E1A4I9-F1
#
_cell.length_a   1.000
_cell.length_b   1.000
_cell.length_c   1.000
_cell.angle_alpha   90.00
_cell.angle_beta   90.00
_cell.angle_gamma   90.00
#
_symmetry.space_group_name_H-M   'P 1'
#
loop_
_entity.id
_entity.type
_entity.pdbx_description
1 polymer ?
#
loop_
_entity_poly.entity_id
_entity_poly.type
_entity_poly.pdbx_seq_one_letter_code
_entity_poly.pdbx_strand_id
1 'polypeptide(L)'
;EGIIRHHLDPLGSLANWDPAQVILPKAEWLKIIDFVVLEDRSERARLRSHLDIQPLNLSDREINDLVAFMHSLTGTESIFGRLGRPDRVPSELPVD
;
A
#
# COMPACT_ATOMS: atom_id res chain seq x y z
N GLU A 1 -3.17 -6.20 7.59
CA GLU A 1 -2.06 -6.92 8.25
C GLU A 1 -0.78 -7.01 7.39
N GLY A 2 -0.85 -7.28 6.07
CA GLY A 2 0.34 -7.52 5.23
C GLY A 2 1.48 -6.50 5.35
N ILE A 3 1.18 -5.19 5.37
CA ILE A 3 2.21 -4.14 5.55
C ILE A 3 2.88 -4.22 6.93
N ILE A 4 2.13 -4.55 7.99
CA ILE A 4 2.71 -4.73 9.34
C ILE A 4 3.71 -5.88 9.28
N ARG A 5 3.31 -7.05 8.75
CA ARG A 5 4.23 -8.20 8.59
C ARG A 5 5.43 -7.89 7.70
N HIS A 6 5.25 -7.05 6.67
CA HIS A 6 6.35 -6.58 5.83
C HIS A 6 7.41 -5.81 6.64
N HIS A 7 7.00 -4.97 7.60
CA HIS A 7 7.95 -4.24 8.44
C HIS A 7 8.63 -5.12 9.49
N LEU A 8 8.02 -6.24 9.88
CA LEU A 8 8.61 -7.21 10.83
C LEU A 8 9.63 -8.16 10.16
N ASP A 9 9.50 -8.42 8.85
CA ASP A 9 10.49 -9.14 8.05
C ASP A 9 10.60 -8.54 6.63
N PRO A 10 11.29 -7.40 6.48
CA PRO A 10 11.35 -6.68 5.20
C PRO A 10 12.13 -7.45 4.14
N LEU A 11 13.18 -8.18 4.52
CA LEU A 11 13.99 -8.94 3.58
C LEU A 11 13.25 -10.19 3.08
N GLY A 12 12.58 -10.93 3.97
CA GLY A 12 11.75 -12.07 3.58
C GLY A 12 10.52 -11.63 2.80
N SER A 13 9.90 -10.51 3.18
CA SER A 13 8.73 -9.98 2.48
C SER A 13 9.07 -9.45 1.07
N LEU A 14 10.23 -8.81 0.89
CA LEU A 14 10.72 -8.44 -0.45
C LEU A 14 11.05 -9.68 -1.30
N ALA A 15 11.58 -10.74 -0.69
CA ALA A 15 11.88 -11.98 -1.39
C ALA A 15 10.62 -12.73 -1.85
N ASN A 16 9.57 -12.71 -1.04
CA ASN A 16 8.30 -13.41 -1.29
C ASN A 16 7.22 -12.51 -1.90
N TRP A 17 7.58 -11.29 -2.33
CA TRP A 17 6.62 -10.35 -2.91
C TRP A 17 6.02 -10.91 -4.20
N ASP A 18 4.69 -10.91 -4.29
CA ASP A 18 3.90 -11.43 -5.41
C ASP A 18 3.19 -10.28 -6.17
N PRO A 19 3.46 -10.05 -7.46
CA PRO A 19 2.74 -9.05 -8.26
C PRO A 19 1.22 -9.23 -8.30
N ALA A 20 0.71 -10.45 -8.12
CA ALA A 20 -0.74 -10.71 -8.14
C ALA A 20 -1.50 -10.07 -6.96
N GLN A 21 -0.79 -9.58 -5.93
CA GLN A 21 -1.42 -8.86 -4.82
C GLN A 21 -1.83 -7.42 -5.18
N VAL A 22 -1.35 -6.87 -6.30
CA VAL A 22 -1.56 -5.48 -6.67
C VAL A 22 -2.85 -5.32 -7.48
N ILE A 23 -3.68 -4.35 -7.09
CA ILE A 23 -4.86 -3.94 -7.87
C ILE A 23 -4.43 -2.77 -8.76
N LEU A 24 -4.21 -3.05 -10.04
CA LEU A 24 -3.79 -2.06 -11.04
C LEU A 24 -4.96 -1.58 -11.90
N PRO A 25 -4.96 -0.30 -12.35
CA PRO A 25 -5.94 0.19 -13.30
C PRO A 25 -5.81 -0.52 -14.65
N LYS A 26 -6.90 -0.58 -15.42
CA LYS A 26 -6.89 -1.15 -16.77
C LYS A 26 -6.18 -0.20 -17.75
N ALA A 27 -4.87 -0.39 -17.92
CA ALA A 27 -4.04 0.39 -18.83
C ALA A 27 -3.09 -0.53 -19.60
N GLU A 28 -3.58 -1.14 -20.69
CA GLU A 28 -2.81 -2.15 -21.45
C GLU A 28 -1.47 -1.62 -22.00
N TRP A 29 -1.40 -0.31 -22.25
CA TRP A 29 -0.19 0.37 -22.70
C TRP A 29 0.88 0.53 -21.60
N LEU A 30 0.52 0.44 -20.32
CA LEU A 30 1.44 0.44 -19.18
C LEU A 30 1.77 -0.96 -18.68
N LYS A 31 0.85 -1.91 -18.87
CA LYS A 31 0.94 -3.27 -18.31
C LYS A 31 2.26 -4.00 -18.59
N ILE A 32 2.87 -3.74 -19.74
CA ILE A 32 4.13 -4.36 -20.16
C ILE A 32 5.30 -3.98 -19.23
N ILE A 33 5.22 -2.82 -18.56
CA ILE A 33 6.33 -2.26 -17.78
C ILE A 33 6.08 -2.17 -16.27
N ASP A 34 4.91 -2.60 -15.78
CA ASP A 34 4.49 -2.43 -14.37
C ASP A 34 5.51 -2.97 -13.35
N PHE A 35 6.25 -4.02 -13.71
CA PHE A 35 7.15 -4.73 -12.79
C PHE A 35 8.60 -4.83 -13.25
N VAL A 36 8.99 -4.14 -14.32
CA VAL A 36 10.34 -4.25 -14.92
C VAL A 36 11.45 -3.98 -13.89
N VAL A 37 11.27 -3.00 -13.00
CA VAL A 37 12.22 -2.69 -11.92
C VAL A 37 12.35 -3.82 -10.91
N LEU A 38 11.26 -4.56 -10.66
CA LEU A 38 11.24 -5.68 -9.72
C LEU A 38 11.80 -6.97 -10.32
N GLU A 39 11.86 -7.07 -11.65
CA GLU A 39 12.51 -8.16 -12.40
C GLU A 39 14.01 -7.92 -12.60
N ASP A 40 14.46 -6.66 -12.53
CA ASP A 40 15.88 -6.31 -12.64
C ASP A 40 16.68 -6.73 -11.39
N ARG A 41 17.68 -7.60 -11.59
CA ARG A 41 18.51 -8.13 -10.51
C ARG A 41 19.31 -7.04 -9.77
N SER A 42 19.82 -6.05 -10.49
CA SER A 42 20.63 -4.97 -9.92
C SER A 42 19.75 -4.06 -9.06
N GLU A 43 18.55 -3.74 -9.52
CA GLU A 43 17.58 -2.97 -8.73
C GLU A 43 17.10 -3.74 -7.51
N ARG A 44 16.82 -5.04 -7.63
CA ARG A 44 16.52 -5.90 -6.47
C ARG A 44 17.66 -5.91 -5.45
N ALA A 45 18.91 -5.99 -5.90
CA ALA A 45 20.08 -5.95 -5.02
C ALA A 45 20.21 -4.57 -4.34
N ARG A 46 19.95 -3.47 -5.07
CA ARG A 46 19.96 -2.11 -4.54
C ARG A 46 18.92 -1.92 -3.44
N LEU A 47 17.67 -2.35 -3.68
CA LEU A 47 16.60 -2.32 -2.69
C LEU A 47 16.96 -3.13 -1.45
N ARG A 48 17.49 -4.35 -1.64
CA ARG A 48 17.90 -5.24 -0.53
C ARG A 48 19.04 -4.65 0.31
N SER A 49 19.93 -3.86 -0.29
CA SER A 49 21.05 -3.22 0.40
C SER A 49 20.65 -2.07 1.30
N HIS A 50 19.41 -1.58 1.17
CA HIS A 50 18.92 -0.43 1.92
C HIS A 50 17.84 -0.88 2.90
N LEU A 51 18.24 -1.08 4.15
CA LEU A 51 17.33 -1.33 5.26
C LEU A 51 17.69 -0.39 6.41
N ASP A 52 16.84 0.60 6.64
CA ASP A 52 17.02 1.66 7.64
C ASP A 52 16.22 1.44 8.93
N ILE A 53 15.41 0.37 8.97
CA ILE A 53 14.63 -0.05 10.14
C ILE A 53 15.26 -1.25 10.85
N GLN A 54 15.03 -1.34 12.16
CA GLN A 54 15.33 -2.54 12.95
C GLN A 54 14.05 -3.38 13.08
N PRO A 55 14.02 -4.60 12.53
CA PRO A 55 12.85 -5.47 12.66
C PRO A 55 12.56 -5.84 14.12
N LEU A 56 11.28 -5.88 14.48
CA LEU A 56 10.82 -6.29 15.80
C LEU A 56 10.21 -7.68 15.73
N ASN A 57 10.31 -8.42 16.83
CA ASN A 57 9.60 -9.68 16.97
C ASN A 57 8.31 -9.44 17.78
N LEU A 58 7.17 -9.50 17.09
CA LEU A 58 5.85 -9.33 17.68
C LEU A 58 5.08 -10.65 17.67
N SER A 59 4.31 -10.89 18.72
CA SER A 59 3.32 -11.96 18.75
C SER A 59 2.14 -11.65 17.83
N ASP A 60 1.39 -12.68 17.42
CA ASP A 60 0.16 -12.49 16.64
C ASP A 60 -0.88 -11.64 17.39
N ARG A 61 -0.85 -11.63 18.73
CA ARG A 61 -1.72 -10.77 19.53
C ARG A 61 -1.38 -9.30 19.34
N GLU A 62 -0.10 -8.94 19.44
CA GLU A 62 0.37 -7.57 19.24
C GLU A 62 0.14 -7.10 17.79
N ILE A 63 0.31 -8.00 16.82
CA ILE A 63 -0.02 -7.71 15.41
C ILE A 63 -1.51 -7.41 15.26
N ASN A 64 -2.39 -8.20 15.89
CA ASN A 64 -3.84 -7.95 15.86
C ASN A 64 -4.20 -6.61 16.51
N ASP A 65 -3.56 -6.25 17.62
CA ASP A 65 -3.77 -4.96 18.28
C ASP A 65 -3.34 -3.80 17.36
N LEU A 66 -2.21 -3.93 16.64
CA LEU A 66 -1.79 -2.95 15.63
C LEU A 66 -2.77 -2.86 14.46
N VAL A 67 -3.27 -3.99 13.96
CA VAL A 67 -4.29 -4.02 12.89
C VAL A 67 -5.56 -3.31 13.34
N ALA A 68 -6.05 -3.59 14.56
CA ALA A 68 -7.22 -2.94 15.12
C ALA A 68 -7.02 -1.44 15.27
N PHE A 69 -5.85 -1.01 15.76
CA PHE A 69 -5.48 0.39 15.82
C PHE A 69 -5.50 1.06 14.44
N MET A 70 -4.90 0.47 13.42
CA MET A 70 -4.92 1.02 12.06
C MET A 70 -6.34 1.14 11.49
N HIS A 71 -7.21 0.17 11.76
CA HIS A 71 -8.62 0.26 11.38
C HIS A 71 -9.34 1.43 12.08
N SER A 72 -9.01 1.71 13.35
CA SER A 72 -9.57 2.85 14.08
C SER A 72 -9.20 4.22 13.49
N LEU A 73 -8.13 4.28 12.69
CA LEU A 73 -7.71 5.50 11.99
C LEU A 73 -8.47 5.70 10.65
N THR A 74 -9.34 4.76 10.27
CA THR A 74 -10.13 4.87 9.04
C THR A 74 -11.23 5.91 9.24
N GLY A 75 -11.19 6.99 8.45
CA GLY A 75 -12.20 8.04 8.49
C GLY A 75 -13.60 7.49 8.16
N THR A 76 -14.60 7.96 8.90
CA THR A 76 -16.03 7.64 8.66
C THR A 76 -16.72 8.85 8.04
N GLU A 77 -17.64 9.52 8.75
CA GLU A 77 -18.34 10.71 8.23
C GLU A 77 -17.40 11.89 7.94
N SER A 78 -16.22 11.90 8.56
CA SER A 78 -15.20 12.94 8.34
C SER A 78 -14.68 12.99 6.90
N ILE A 79 -14.80 11.90 6.12
CA ILE A 79 -14.36 11.86 4.72
C ILE A 79 -15.16 12.80 3.81
N PHE A 80 -16.42 13.08 4.17
CA PHE A 80 -17.28 13.98 3.39
C PHE A 80 -17.00 15.46 3.74
N GLY A 81 -16.27 15.72 4.82
CA GLY A 81 -16.10 17.07 5.37
C GLY A 81 -17.44 17.68 5.81
N ARG A 82 -17.38 18.91 6.34
CA ARG A 82 -18.58 19.60 6.88
C ARG A 82 -19.57 20.06 5.79
N LEU A 83 -19.09 20.18 4.55
CA LEU A 83 -19.86 20.70 3.41
C LEU A 83 -20.19 19.63 2.36
N GLY A 84 -19.59 18.44 2.44
CA GLY A 84 -19.76 17.42 1.39
C GLY A 84 -18.97 17.73 0.13
N ARG A 85 -18.93 16.75 -0.77
CA ARG A 85 -18.64 16.95 -2.18
C ARG A 85 -19.95 17.38 -2.88
N PRO A 86 -19.98 18.47 -3.65
CA PRO A 86 -21.18 18.83 -4.42
C PRO A 86 -21.37 17.88 -5.61
N ASP A 87 -22.63 17.58 -5.95
CA ASP A 87 -22.97 16.74 -7.11
C ASP A 87 -22.55 17.36 -8.46
N ARG A 88 -22.49 18.70 -8.51
CA ARG A 88 -22.11 19.49 -9.68
C ARG A 88 -21.25 20.67 -9.28
N VAL A 89 -20.30 21.01 -10.15
CA VAL A 89 -19.57 22.29 -10.06
C VAL A 89 -20.38 23.42 -10.71
N PRO A 90 -20.07 24.71 -10.44
CA PRO A 90 -20.80 25.86 -11.02
C PRO A 90 -20.84 25.93 -12.56
N SER A 91 -20.04 25.11 -13.25
CA SER A 91 -20.09 24.93 -14.71
C SER A 91 -21.11 23.88 -15.16
N GLU A 92 -21.92 23.33 -14.25
CA GLU A 92 -22.90 22.25 -14.45
C GLU A 92 -22.30 20.89 -14.82
N LEU A 93 -20.97 20.74 -14.82
CA LEU A 93 -20.33 19.45 -15.04
C LEU A 93 -20.50 18.54 -13.80
N PRO A 94 -20.74 17.23 -14.00
CA PRO A 94 -20.70 16.28 -12.90
C PRO A 94 -19.29 16.23 -12.33
N VAL A 95 -19.18 15.87 -11.05
CA VAL A 95 -17.89 15.62 -10.42
C VAL A 95 -17.72 14.10 -10.33
N ASP A 96 -16.64 13.57 -10.91
CA ASP A 96 -16.32 12.12 -11.08
C ASP A 96 -16.06 11.37 -9.75
#